data_AF-A0A329YNR3-F1
#
_entry.id   AF-A0A329YNR3-F1
#
_cell.length_a   1.000
_cell.length_b   1.000
_cell.length_c   1.000
_cell.angle_alpha   90.00
_cell.angle_beta   90.00
_cell.angle_gamma   90.00
#
_symmetry.space_group_name_H-M   'P 1'
#
loop_
_entity.id
_entity.type
_entity.pdbx_description
1 polymer ?
#
loop_
_entity_poly.entity_id
_entity_poly.type
_entity_poly.pdbx_seq_one_letter_code
_entity_poly.pdbx_strand_id
1 'polypeptide(L)'
;MFDNSIAYTKRTVPVSRSFVAFLALFTLWWVLLFVFYHFPAIDLLVARSVFTAAPCASITLAGKVCGAFALAKNPLLEIVRAVTLALPYIAAVTLVASLISSWRKHGARWRTPITDRYVAALISLTIGCGLIVNTLLKSYSGRPRPRSTDLFGGSLDFVQAGSFAGKCLGNCSFVSGEASSGGWLLCLILLLPPHLRLRLGLPLAIISIMMPVLRVITGAHYLSDAVLGWLMSLVVFAAALAVIDVLRLARSAQS
;
A
#
# COMPACT_ATOMS: atom_id res chain seq x y z
N MET A 1 47.22 19.46 -38.87
CA MET A 1 47.29 18.06 -38.42
C MET A 1 46.48 17.98 -37.13
N PHE A 2 45.45 17.13 -37.14
CA PHE A 2 44.37 17.00 -36.17
C PHE A 2 44.88 16.73 -34.75
N ASP A 3 44.25 17.33 -33.73
CA ASP A 3 43.42 16.53 -32.82
C ASP A 3 42.45 17.40 -31.98
N ASN A 4 41.16 17.32 -32.33
CA ASN A 4 40.06 17.82 -31.51
C ASN A 4 39.56 16.64 -30.68
N SER A 5 40.24 16.34 -29.57
CA SER A 5 39.74 15.37 -28.60
C SER A 5 38.70 16.09 -27.72
N ILE A 6 37.46 16.17 -28.23
CA ILE A 6 36.28 16.43 -27.41
C ILE A 6 36.25 15.31 -26.37
N ALA A 7 36.73 15.63 -25.17
CA ALA A 7 36.53 14.81 -23.99
C ALA A 7 35.02 14.78 -23.74
N TYR A 8 34.36 13.77 -24.32
CA TYR A 8 32.98 13.40 -24.02
C TYR A 8 32.99 12.93 -22.57
N THR A 9 32.92 13.89 -21.65
CA THR A 9 32.78 13.63 -20.22
C THR A 9 31.45 12.92 -20.11
N LYS A 10 31.50 11.58 -20.00
CA LYS A 10 30.36 10.72 -19.71
C LYS A 10 29.87 11.18 -18.34
N ARG A 11 28.99 12.20 -18.33
CA ARG A 11 28.41 12.76 -17.12
C ARG A 11 27.54 11.64 -16.57
N THR A 12 28.11 10.83 -15.69
CA THR A 12 27.37 9.81 -14.95
C THR A 12 26.32 10.57 -14.17
N VAL A 13 25.07 10.53 -14.67
CA VAL A 13 23.95 11.15 -13.97
C VAL A 13 23.89 10.47 -12.61
N PRO A 14 24.12 11.19 -11.50
CA PRO A 14 24.08 10.57 -10.19
C PRO A 14 22.69 9.93 -10.01
N VAL A 15 22.68 8.64 -9.70
CA VAL A 15 21.44 7.90 -9.48
C VAL A 15 20.65 8.61 -8.37
N SER A 16 19.42 9.01 -8.67
CA SER A 16 18.62 9.76 -7.70
C SER A 16 18.31 8.89 -6.49
N ARG A 17 18.30 9.49 -5.29
CA ARG A 17 17.93 8.77 -4.05
C ARG A 17 16.56 8.11 -4.16
N SER A 18 15.62 8.76 -4.86
CA SER A 18 14.28 8.25 -5.15
C SER A 18 14.32 6.97 -5.99
N PHE A 19 15.22 6.89 -6.99
CA PHE A 19 15.37 5.70 -7.82
C PHE A 19 15.96 4.53 -7.03
N VAL A 20 16.98 4.76 -6.20
CA VAL A 20 17.52 3.71 -5.31
C VAL A 20 16.45 3.22 -4.33
N ALA A 21 15.70 4.14 -3.72
CA ALA A 21 14.59 3.78 -2.83
C ALA A 21 13.51 2.96 -3.55
N PHE A 22 13.15 3.34 -4.78
CA PHE A 22 12.22 2.58 -5.61
C PHE A 22 12.72 1.15 -5.85
N LEU A 23 13.97 0.98 -6.29
CA LEU A 23 14.54 -0.35 -6.55
C LEU A 23 14.58 -1.20 -5.28
N ALA A 24 14.98 -0.63 -4.14
CA ALA A 24 15.03 -1.33 -2.87
C ALA A 24 13.63 -1.78 -2.41
N LEU A 25 12.64 -0.88 -2.45
CA LEU A 25 11.26 -1.19 -2.07
C LEU A 25 10.62 -2.20 -3.02
N PHE A 26 10.85 -2.06 -4.33
CA PHE A 26 10.34 -2.98 -5.34
C PHE A 26 10.93 -4.37 -5.17
N THR A 27 12.24 -4.47 -4.93
CA THR A 27 12.92 -5.75 -4.65
C THR A 27 12.37 -6.36 -3.37
N LEU A 28 12.25 -5.58 -2.29
CA LEU A 28 11.68 -6.04 -1.03
C LEU A 28 10.25 -6.56 -1.23
N TRP A 29 9.43 -5.87 -2.02
CA TRP A 29 8.06 -6.29 -2.30
C TRP A 29 8.01 -7.66 -2.96
N TRP A 30 8.83 -7.89 -4.00
CA TRP A 30 8.90 -9.19 -4.68
C TRP A 30 9.49 -10.29 -3.81
N VAL A 31 10.50 -9.98 -3.00
CA VAL A 31 11.07 -10.94 -2.03
C VAL A 31 10.01 -11.36 -1.01
N LEU A 32 9.25 -10.41 -0.46
CA LEU A 32 8.18 -10.72 0.48
C LEU A 32 7.06 -11.52 -0.19
N LEU A 33 6.68 -11.18 -1.41
CA LEU A 33 5.70 -11.97 -2.17
C LEU A 33 6.19 -13.40 -2.36
N PHE A 34 7.45 -13.58 -2.77
CA PHE A 34 8.06 -14.90 -2.93
C PHE A 34 8.02 -15.70 -1.62
N VAL A 35 8.38 -15.07 -0.49
CA VAL A 35 8.32 -15.70 0.83
C VAL A 35 6.89 -16.10 1.18
N PHE A 36 5.91 -15.20 1.06
CA PHE A 36 4.52 -15.52 1.40
C PHE A 36 3.90 -16.57 0.47
N TYR A 37 4.32 -16.62 -0.79
CA TYR A 37 3.87 -17.63 -1.75
C TYR A 37 4.38 -19.04 -1.36
N HIS A 38 5.67 -19.16 -1.06
CA HIS A 38 6.31 -20.46 -0.76
C HIS A 38 6.13 -20.90 0.70
N PHE A 39 5.88 -19.96 1.61
CA PHE A 39 5.65 -20.22 3.04
C PHE A 39 4.26 -19.74 3.49
N PRO A 40 3.16 -20.27 2.91
CA PRO A 40 1.80 -19.82 3.23
C PRO A 40 1.40 -20.11 4.69
N ALA A 41 2.15 -20.97 5.39
CA ALA A 41 1.96 -21.23 6.80
C ALA A 41 2.01 -19.94 7.65
N ILE A 42 2.77 -18.92 7.25
CA ILE A 42 2.83 -17.64 7.97
C ILE A 42 1.44 -16.98 8.02
N ASP A 43 0.76 -16.92 6.87
CA ASP A 43 -0.59 -16.37 6.77
C ASP A 43 -1.60 -17.16 7.61
N LEU A 44 -1.50 -18.50 7.55
CA LEU A 44 -2.39 -19.39 8.28
C LEU A 44 -2.19 -19.31 9.80
N LEU A 45 -0.95 -19.23 10.27
CA LEU A 45 -0.62 -19.10 11.69
C LEU A 45 -1.16 -17.80 12.28
N VAL A 46 -0.96 -16.69 11.57
CA VAL A 46 -1.45 -15.37 12.01
C VAL A 46 -2.97 -15.30 11.95
N ALA A 47 -3.60 -15.82 10.90
CA ALA A 47 -5.06 -15.88 10.83
C ALA A 47 -5.64 -16.76 11.94
N ARG A 48 -4.99 -17.89 12.26
CA ARG A 48 -5.40 -18.79 13.34
C ARG A 48 -5.25 -18.15 14.72
N SER A 49 -4.21 -17.35 14.96
CA SER A 49 -3.99 -16.71 16.26
C SER A 49 -5.06 -15.68 16.63
N VAL A 50 -5.78 -15.14 15.64
CA VAL A 50 -6.88 -14.17 15.84
C VAL A 50 -8.27 -14.77 15.62
N PHE A 51 -8.34 -16.06 15.28
CA PHE A 51 -9.59 -16.79 15.11
C PHE A 51 -10.02 -17.42 16.44
N THR A 52 -11.26 -17.18 16.84
CA THR A 52 -11.84 -17.78 18.05
C THR A 52 -12.69 -18.98 17.67
N ALA A 53 -12.16 -20.18 17.90
CA ALA A 53 -12.90 -21.43 17.70
C ALA A 53 -14.06 -21.53 18.70
N ALA A 54 -15.18 -22.09 18.25
CA ALA A 54 -16.35 -22.33 19.07
C ALA A 54 -16.93 -23.73 18.77
N PRO A 55 -17.65 -24.36 19.72
CA PRO A 55 -18.31 -25.62 19.46
C PRO A 55 -19.30 -25.48 18.29
N CYS A 56 -19.26 -26.42 17.35
CA CYS A 56 -20.28 -26.51 16.33
C CYS A 56 -21.62 -26.95 16.94
N ALA A 57 -22.73 -26.48 16.37
CA ALA A 57 -24.05 -27.01 16.72
C ALA A 57 -24.13 -28.50 16.35
N SER A 58 -24.89 -29.28 17.11
CA SER A 58 -25.01 -30.74 16.96
C SER A 58 -25.49 -31.21 15.58
N ILE A 59 -26.13 -30.33 14.80
CA ILE A 59 -26.60 -30.59 13.44
C ILE A 59 -25.55 -30.30 12.36
N THR A 60 -24.36 -29.81 12.74
CA THR A 60 -23.30 -29.47 11.78
C THR A 60 -22.61 -30.74 11.30
N LEU A 61 -22.34 -30.85 9.99
CA LEU A 61 -21.55 -31.98 9.45
C LEU A 61 -20.22 -32.12 10.18
N ALA A 62 -19.84 -33.37 10.45
CA ALA A 62 -18.55 -33.72 11.01
C ALA A 62 -17.40 -33.15 10.16
N GLY A 63 -16.39 -32.57 10.80
CA GLY A 63 -15.22 -31.98 10.14
C GLY A 63 -15.34 -30.49 9.78
N LYS A 64 -16.49 -29.84 10.00
CA LYS A 64 -16.60 -28.37 9.86
C LYS A 64 -15.90 -27.64 11.01
N VAL A 65 -15.20 -26.57 10.67
CA VAL A 65 -14.63 -25.62 11.64
C VAL A 65 -15.72 -24.61 12.02
N CYS A 66 -15.99 -24.44 13.31
CA CYS A 66 -16.89 -23.41 13.82
C CYS A 66 -16.13 -22.40 14.67
N GLY A 67 -16.52 -21.14 14.56
CA GLY A 67 -15.85 -20.03 15.23
C GLY A 67 -16.03 -18.73 14.45
N ALA A 68 -15.36 -17.68 14.92
CA ALA A 68 -15.40 -16.39 14.27
C ALA A 68 -14.14 -15.57 14.58
N PHE A 69 -13.88 -14.58 13.73
CA PHE A 69 -12.99 -13.47 14.05
C PHE A 69 -13.74 -12.50 14.96
N ALA A 70 -13.68 -12.71 16.27
CA ALA A 70 -14.51 -12.00 17.26
C ALA A 70 -14.36 -10.47 17.16
N LEU A 71 -13.14 -10.00 16.91
CA LEU A 71 -12.83 -8.57 16.76
C LEU A 71 -13.49 -7.91 15.55
N ALA A 72 -13.95 -8.69 14.55
CA ALA A 72 -14.68 -8.16 13.40
C ALA A 72 -16.05 -7.57 13.75
N LYS A 73 -16.60 -7.89 14.93
CA LYS A 73 -17.89 -7.35 15.42
C LYS A 73 -17.71 -6.31 16.54
N ASN A 74 -16.48 -5.92 16.84
CA ASN A 74 -16.20 -4.98 17.93
C ASN A 74 -16.52 -3.53 17.48
N PRO A 75 -17.45 -2.82 18.16
CA PRO A 75 -17.89 -1.48 17.73
C PRO A 75 -16.78 -0.44 17.82
N LEU A 76 -15.87 -0.55 18.79
CA LEU A 76 -14.74 0.37 18.93
C LEU A 76 -13.79 0.24 17.73
N LEU A 77 -13.50 -0.99 17.30
CA LEU A 77 -12.63 -1.22 16.14
C LEU A 77 -13.25 -0.73 14.83
N GLU A 78 -14.57 -0.85 14.67
CA GLU A 78 -15.27 -0.27 13.52
C GLU A 78 -15.21 1.27 13.51
N ILE A 79 -15.34 1.92 14.68
CA ILE A 79 -15.16 3.39 14.78
C ILE A 79 -13.73 3.78 14.42
N VAL A 80 -12.73 3.12 15.01
CA VAL A 80 -11.31 3.38 14.72
C VAL A 80 -11.02 3.18 13.23
N ARG A 81 -11.57 2.12 12.63
CA ARG A 81 -11.48 1.87 11.20
C ARG A 81 -12.14 2.97 10.37
N ALA A 82 -13.34 3.42 10.74
CA ALA A 82 -14.03 4.49 10.03
C ALA A 82 -13.23 5.80 10.05
N VAL A 83 -12.70 6.18 11.22
CA VAL A 83 -11.86 7.37 11.38
C VAL A 83 -10.59 7.25 10.54
N THR A 84 -9.87 6.13 10.64
CA THR A 84 -8.65 5.94 9.86
C THR A 84 -8.90 5.87 8.36
N LEU A 85 -10.05 5.35 7.93
CA LEU A 85 -10.44 5.32 6.53
C LEU A 85 -10.77 6.71 5.98
N ALA A 86 -11.26 7.63 6.81
CA ALA A 86 -11.52 9.02 6.40
C ALA A 86 -10.23 9.83 6.16
N LEU A 87 -9.15 9.53 6.89
CA LEU A 87 -7.90 10.30 6.83
C LEU A 87 -7.26 10.37 5.43
N PRO A 88 -7.15 9.27 4.65
CA PRO A 88 -6.64 9.33 3.29
C PRO A 88 -7.43 10.26 2.38
N TYR A 89 -8.76 10.31 2.51
CA TYR A 89 -9.61 11.20 1.71
C TYR A 89 -9.39 12.66 2.09
N ILE A 90 -9.34 12.97 3.38
CA ILE A 90 -9.05 14.33 3.88
C ILE A 90 -7.67 14.77 3.39
N ALA A 91 -6.66 13.91 3.50
CA ALA A 91 -5.32 14.18 3.01
C ALA A 91 -5.29 14.39 1.48
N ALA A 92 -6.04 13.61 0.70
CA ALA A 92 -6.13 13.78 -0.74
C ALA A 92 -6.74 15.14 -1.11
N VAL A 93 -7.86 15.51 -0.47
CA VAL A 93 -8.52 16.81 -0.68
C VAL A 93 -7.59 17.96 -0.32
N THR A 94 -6.88 17.88 0.81
CA THR A 94 -5.94 18.94 1.23
C THR A 94 -4.75 19.07 0.28
N LEU A 95 -4.22 17.96 -0.25
CA LEU A 95 -3.15 18.00 -1.26
C LEU A 95 -3.62 18.65 -2.57
N VAL A 96 -4.81 18.27 -3.06
CA VAL A 96 -5.41 18.87 -4.26
C VAL A 96 -5.63 20.37 -4.06
N ALA A 97 -6.23 20.77 -2.94
CA ALA A 97 -6.44 22.18 -2.61
C ALA A 97 -5.13 22.97 -2.53
N SER A 98 -4.07 22.37 -1.95
CA SER A 98 -2.74 22.98 -1.87
C SER A 98 -2.11 23.19 -3.25
N LEU A 99 -2.27 22.23 -4.16
CA LEU A 99 -1.80 22.36 -5.54
C LEU A 99 -2.57 23.43 -6.31
N ILE A 100 -3.90 23.48 -6.19
CA ILE A 100 -4.75 24.51 -6.81
C ILE A 100 -4.36 25.90 -6.29
N SER A 101 -4.15 26.05 -4.98
CA SER A 101 -3.70 27.30 -4.36
C SER A 101 -2.33 27.74 -4.88
N SER A 102 -1.37 26.80 -4.98
CA SER A 102 -0.04 27.08 -5.54
C SER A 102 -0.11 27.54 -6.99
N TRP A 103 -0.93 26.87 -7.81
CA TRP A 103 -1.15 27.22 -9.21
C TRP A 103 -1.78 28.60 -9.37
N ARG A 104 -2.83 28.91 -8.60
CA ARG A 104 -3.50 30.22 -8.60
C ARG A 104 -2.55 31.36 -8.21
N LYS A 105 -1.62 31.13 -7.28
CA LYS A 105 -0.67 32.15 -6.81
C LYS A 105 0.54 32.36 -7.73
N HIS A 106 1.08 31.29 -8.33
CA HIS A 106 2.37 31.34 -9.04
C HIS A 106 2.27 31.08 -10.55
N GLY A 107 1.07 30.82 -11.10
CA GLY A 107 0.84 30.61 -12.53
C GLY A 107 1.75 29.53 -13.11
N ALA A 108 2.42 29.80 -14.24
CA ALA A 108 3.33 28.86 -14.90
C ALA A 108 4.53 28.41 -14.04
N ARG A 109 4.86 29.14 -12.95
CA ARG A 109 5.98 28.82 -12.05
C ARG A 109 5.58 27.99 -10.83
N TRP A 110 4.37 27.43 -10.80
CA TRP A 110 3.86 26.65 -9.66
C TRP A 110 4.65 25.38 -9.33
N ARG A 111 5.38 24.80 -10.30
CA ARG A 111 6.13 23.54 -10.16
C ARG A 111 7.43 23.73 -9.38
N THR A 112 7.35 23.61 -8.07
CA THR A 112 8.49 23.54 -7.15
C THR A 112 8.81 22.09 -6.75
N PRO A 113 10.02 21.79 -6.22
CA PRO A 113 10.32 20.47 -5.67
C PRO A 113 9.31 20.01 -4.59
N ILE A 114 8.67 20.93 -3.87
CA ILE A 114 7.64 20.62 -2.87
C ILE A 114 6.35 20.17 -3.55
N THR A 115 5.84 20.95 -4.52
CA THR A 115 4.62 20.59 -5.26
C THR A 115 4.79 19.29 -6.05
N ASP A 116 6.00 18.97 -6.47
CA ASP A 116 6.30 17.72 -7.16
C ASP A 116 6.13 16.50 -6.25
N ARG A 117 6.47 16.62 -4.96
CA ARG A 117 6.17 15.57 -3.98
C ARG A 117 4.66 15.43 -3.74
N TYR A 118 3.90 16.53 -3.79
CA TYR A 118 2.43 16.47 -3.69
C TYR A 118 1.82 15.78 -4.91
N VAL A 119 2.34 16.08 -6.10
CA VAL A 119 1.95 15.40 -7.34
C VAL A 119 2.31 13.91 -7.28
N ALA A 120 3.51 13.54 -6.81
CA ALA A 120 3.89 12.15 -6.60
C ALA A 120 2.95 11.44 -5.62
N ALA A 121 2.55 12.10 -4.53
CA ALA A 121 1.59 11.57 -3.57
C ALA A 121 0.26 11.27 -4.25
N LEU A 122 -0.29 12.22 -5.01
CA LEU A 122 -1.56 12.01 -5.71
C LEU A 122 -1.48 10.92 -6.79
N ILE A 123 -0.39 10.87 -7.56
CA ILE A 123 -0.13 9.80 -8.54
C ILE A 123 -0.11 8.43 -7.84
N SER A 124 0.58 8.33 -6.71
CA SER A 124 0.64 7.06 -5.98
C SER A 124 -0.71 6.64 -5.37
N LEU A 125 -1.56 7.60 -4.99
CA LEU A 125 -2.91 7.31 -4.52
C LEU A 125 -3.78 6.78 -5.66
N THR A 126 -3.79 7.47 -6.80
CA THR A 126 -4.66 7.11 -7.92
C THR A 126 -4.20 5.85 -8.63
N ILE A 127 -2.90 5.75 -8.95
CA ILE A 127 -2.33 4.60 -9.65
C ILE A 127 -2.14 3.41 -8.69
N GLY A 128 -1.54 3.65 -7.52
CA GLY A 128 -1.24 2.59 -6.55
C GLY A 128 -2.50 2.08 -5.87
N CYS A 129 -3.13 2.91 -5.03
CA CYS A 129 -4.30 2.48 -4.25
C CYS A 129 -5.53 2.26 -5.13
N GLY A 130 -5.84 3.21 -6.02
CA GLY A 130 -7.03 3.19 -6.87
C GLY A 130 -6.97 2.09 -7.93
N LEU A 131 -6.09 2.26 -8.91
CA LEU A 131 -6.03 1.41 -10.09
C LEU A 131 -5.42 0.03 -9.80
N ILE A 132 -4.17 -0.03 -9.33
CA ILE A 132 -3.45 -1.30 -9.14
C ILE A 132 -4.12 -2.14 -8.06
N VAL A 133 -4.29 -1.59 -6.86
CA VAL A 133 -4.80 -2.36 -5.73
C VAL A 133 -6.31 -2.57 -5.81
N ASN A 134 -7.09 -1.49 -5.90
CA ASN A 134 -8.54 -1.60 -5.73
C ASN A 134 -9.29 -2.03 -6.99
N THR A 135 -8.79 -1.69 -8.19
CA THR A 135 -9.43 -2.08 -9.46
C THR A 135 -8.84 -3.37 -10.01
N LEU A 136 -7.53 -3.49 -10.18
CA LEU A 136 -6.92 -4.67 -10.81
C LEU A 136 -6.81 -5.86 -9.85
N LEU A 137 -5.99 -5.74 -8.80
CA LEU A 137 -5.68 -6.89 -7.94
C LEU A 137 -6.91 -7.43 -7.20
N LYS A 138 -7.76 -6.56 -6.64
CA LYS A 138 -8.98 -7.00 -5.94
C LYS A 138 -10.02 -7.67 -6.83
N SER A 139 -10.08 -7.30 -8.12
CA SER A 139 -11.07 -7.85 -9.05
C SER A 139 -10.61 -9.18 -9.63
N TYR A 140 -9.30 -9.36 -9.80
CA TYR A 140 -8.77 -10.50 -10.55
C TYR A 140 -8.00 -11.52 -9.70
N SER A 141 -7.58 -11.21 -8.46
CA SER A 141 -6.74 -12.13 -7.70
C SER A 141 -7.39 -13.46 -7.34
N GLY A 142 -8.73 -13.51 -7.24
CA GLY A 142 -9.45 -14.73 -6.89
C GLY A 142 -9.21 -15.25 -5.46
N ARG A 143 -8.31 -14.62 -4.68
CA ARG A 143 -7.91 -15.06 -3.34
C ARG A 143 -9.01 -14.81 -2.31
N PRO A 144 -9.58 -15.85 -1.66
CA PRO A 144 -10.56 -15.67 -0.59
C PRO A 144 -9.98 -14.99 0.65
N ARG A 145 -10.84 -14.34 1.44
CA ARG A 145 -10.48 -13.76 2.75
C ARG A 145 -10.40 -14.85 3.82
N PRO A 146 -9.64 -14.67 4.92
CA PRO A 146 -9.57 -15.65 6.00
C PRO A 146 -10.94 -16.12 6.48
N ARG A 147 -11.83 -15.18 6.81
CA ARG A 147 -13.21 -15.46 7.25
C ARG A 147 -14.12 -16.18 6.24
N SER A 148 -13.68 -16.29 4.99
CA SER A 148 -14.39 -16.97 3.91
C SER A 148 -13.77 -18.31 3.55
N THR A 149 -12.63 -18.66 4.14
CA THR A 149 -11.97 -19.95 3.91
C THR A 149 -12.50 -21.05 4.82
N ASP A 150 -12.55 -22.27 4.29
CA ASP A 150 -12.90 -23.50 5.00
C ASP A 150 -12.11 -23.71 6.31
N LEU A 151 -10.85 -23.28 6.33
CA LEU A 151 -9.98 -23.31 7.52
C LEU A 151 -10.48 -22.47 8.70
N PHE A 152 -11.34 -21.48 8.46
CA PHE A 152 -11.85 -20.55 9.47
C PHE A 152 -13.38 -20.42 9.43
N GLY A 153 -14.07 -21.50 9.06
CA GLY A 153 -15.54 -21.61 9.09
C GLY A 153 -16.24 -21.04 7.85
N GLY A 154 -15.50 -20.72 6.80
CA GLY A 154 -16.03 -20.40 5.48
C GLY A 154 -16.22 -21.64 4.58
N SER A 155 -16.29 -21.41 3.27
CA SER A 155 -16.57 -22.46 2.27
C SER A 155 -15.64 -22.45 1.07
N LEU A 156 -14.68 -21.52 1.02
CA LEU A 156 -13.73 -21.40 -0.08
C LEU A 156 -12.38 -22.01 0.31
N ASP A 157 -11.68 -22.56 -0.66
CA ASP A 157 -10.34 -23.11 -0.44
C ASP A 157 -9.34 -21.99 -0.15
N PHE A 158 -8.40 -22.22 0.76
CA PHE A 158 -7.27 -21.32 0.95
C PHE A 158 -6.41 -21.23 -0.32
N VAL A 159 -5.91 -20.02 -0.60
CA VAL A 159 -5.04 -19.73 -1.74
C VAL A 159 -3.85 -18.89 -1.28
N GLN A 160 -2.66 -19.24 -1.75
CA GLN A 160 -1.41 -18.55 -1.42
C GLN A 160 -1.39 -17.11 -1.99
N ALA A 161 -0.57 -16.24 -1.40
CA ALA A 161 -0.42 -14.85 -1.82
C ALA A 161 0.06 -14.75 -3.28
N GLY A 162 -0.58 -13.92 -4.11
CA GLY A 162 -0.20 -13.74 -5.52
C GLY A 162 -0.58 -14.89 -6.47
N SER A 163 -1.25 -15.94 -5.98
CA SER A 163 -1.86 -16.95 -6.84
C SER A 163 -3.22 -16.44 -7.36
N PHE A 164 -3.47 -16.68 -8.64
CA PHE A 164 -4.73 -16.36 -9.34
C PHE A 164 -5.66 -17.59 -9.47
N ALA A 165 -5.33 -18.70 -8.81
CA ALA A 165 -6.09 -19.95 -8.89
C ALA A 165 -7.35 -19.97 -7.99
N GLY A 166 -7.70 -18.85 -7.37
CA GLY A 166 -8.76 -18.79 -6.38
C GLY A 166 -10.17 -18.60 -6.95
N LYS A 167 -11.16 -19.02 -6.18
CA LYS A 167 -12.59 -19.04 -6.57
C LYS A 167 -13.39 -17.82 -6.11
N CYS A 168 -12.74 -16.79 -5.55
CA CYS A 168 -13.43 -15.56 -5.18
C CYS A 168 -13.79 -14.75 -6.44
N LEU A 169 -15.06 -14.37 -6.58
CA LEU A 169 -15.60 -13.72 -7.78
C LEU A 169 -15.55 -12.18 -7.74
N GLY A 170 -15.21 -11.57 -6.60
CA GLY A 170 -15.11 -10.11 -6.49
C GLY A 170 -14.80 -9.63 -5.08
N ASN A 171 -14.20 -8.42 -4.99
CA ASN A 171 -13.76 -7.80 -3.73
C ASN A 171 -12.90 -8.75 -2.87
N CYS A 172 -12.00 -9.47 -3.55
CA CYS A 172 -11.17 -10.52 -3.01
C CYS A 172 -10.07 -9.96 -2.09
N SER A 173 -9.32 -10.85 -1.43
CA SER A 173 -8.42 -10.45 -0.35
C SER A 173 -7.12 -9.82 -0.84
N PHE A 174 -6.58 -10.26 -1.97
CA PHE A 174 -5.24 -9.86 -2.42
C PHE A 174 -5.30 -8.66 -3.39
N VAL A 175 -4.62 -7.54 -3.14
CA VAL A 175 -4.04 -7.07 -1.85
C VAL A 175 -5.02 -6.13 -1.14
N SER A 176 -4.74 -5.82 0.13
CA SER A 176 -5.65 -5.00 0.92
C SER A 176 -5.61 -3.52 0.52
N GLY A 177 -6.75 -3.00 0.05
CA GLY A 177 -6.92 -1.58 -0.29
C GLY A 177 -6.80 -0.64 0.92
N GLU A 178 -7.33 -1.02 2.07
CA GLU A 178 -7.20 -0.22 3.30
C GLU A 178 -5.75 -0.20 3.79
N ALA A 179 -5.03 -1.32 3.68
CA ALA A 179 -3.59 -1.35 3.97
C ALA A 179 -2.78 -0.45 3.04
N SER A 180 -3.10 -0.48 1.74
CA SER A 180 -2.51 0.40 0.74
C SER A 180 -2.75 1.88 1.05
N SER A 181 -3.97 2.27 1.45
CA SER A 181 -4.22 3.63 1.94
C SER A 181 -3.40 3.98 3.18
N GLY A 182 -3.20 3.03 4.10
CA GLY A 182 -2.30 3.19 5.24
C GLY A 182 -0.85 3.46 4.82
N GLY A 183 -0.31 2.67 3.88
CA GLY A 183 1.03 2.87 3.34
C GLY A 183 1.18 4.22 2.64
N TRP A 184 0.13 4.67 1.95
CA TRP A 184 0.09 6.00 1.35
C TRP A 184 0.15 7.13 2.40
N LEU A 185 -0.57 6.99 3.52
CA LEU A 185 -0.48 7.96 4.63
C LEU A 185 0.96 8.07 5.18
N LEU A 186 1.71 6.96 5.24
CA LEU A 186 3.12 7.01 5.65
C LEU A 186 3.97 7.89 4.73
N CYS A 187 3.71 7.84 3.42
CA CYS A 187 4.43 8.64 2.43
C CYS A 187 4.28 10.14 2.71
N LEU A 188 3.15 10.56 3.29
CA LEU A 188 2.87 11.97 3.58
C LEU A 188 3.80 12.55 4.65
N ILE A 189 4.44 11.71 5.47
CA ILE A 189 5.47 12.17 6.43
C ILE A 189 6.61 12.88 5.70
N LEU A 190 6.94 12.45 4.47
CA LEU A 190 7.99 13.06 3.65
C LEU A 190 7.62 14.47 3.16
N LEU A 191 6.33 14.78 3.15
CA LEU A 191 5.78 16.09 2.79
C LEU A 191 5.84 17.08 3.95
N LEU A 192 5.94 16.59 5.19
CA LEU A 192 6.00 17.45 6.37
C LEU A 192 7.32 18.23 6.44
N PRO A 193 7.28 19.49 6.92
CA PRO A 193 8.47 20.26 7.26
C PRO A 193 9.36 19.48 8.25
N PRO A 194 10.71 19.54 8.15
CA PRO A 194 11.61 18.76 8.99
C PRO A 194 11.33 18.87 10.50
N HIS A 195 11.01 20.07 11.00
CA HIS A 195 10.72 20.35 12.40
C HIS A 195 9.35 19.79 12.91
N LEU A 196 8.50 19.32 12.00
CA LEU A 196 7.21 18.67 12.32
C LEU A 196 7.23 17.16 12.09
N ARG A 197 8.24 16.62 11.39
CA ARG A 197 8.28 15.20 11.01
C ARG A 197 8.20 14.26 12.19
N LEU A 198 8.84 14.56 13.31
CA LEU A 198 8.72 13.71 14.50
C LEU A 198 7.36 13.87 15.17
N ARG A 199 6.95 15.11 15.45
CA ARG A 199 5.72 15.43 16.19
C ARG A 199 4.45 14.94 15.48
N LEU A 200 4.37 15.14 14.16
CA LEU A 200 3.20 14.75 13.35
C LEU A 200 3.42 13.43 12.60
N GLY A 201 4.67 13.06 12.30
CA GLY A 201 4.95 11.83 11.58
C GLY A 201 4.84 10.59 12.46
N LEU A 202 5.17 10.65 13.75
CA LEU A 202 4.97 9.51 14.66
C LEU A 202 3.49 9.09 14.76
N PRO A 203 2.52 9.98 15.09
CA PRO A 203 1.12 9.57 15.12
C PRO A 203 0.61 9.12 13.75
N LEU A 204 1.07 9.74 12.66
CA LEU A 204 0.71 9.33 11.31
C LEU A 204 1.25 7.93 10.95
N ALA A 205 2.46 7.59 11.40
CA ALA A 205 3.04 6.26 11.23
C ALA A 205 2.28 5.19 12.03
N ILE A 206 1.87 5.51 13.27
CA ILE A 206 1.03 4.63 14.08
C ILE A 206 -0.29 4.36 13.37
N ILE A 207 -0.97 5.41 12.90
CA ILE A 207 -2.22 5.28 12.13
C ILE A 207 -2.01 4.45 10.86
N SER A 208 -0.93 4.71 10.13
CA SER A 208 -0.56 4.00 8.90
C SER A 208 -0.41 2.49 9.12
N ILE A 209 0.19 2.07 10.24
CA ILE A 209 0.37 0.66 10.61
C ILE A 209 -0.92 0.07 11.18
N MET A 210 -1.70 0.86 11.91
CA MET A 210 -2.95 0.40 12.51
C MET A 210 -3.95 -0.05 11.44
N MET A 211 -4.01 0.63 10.29
CA MET A 211 -4.91 0.26 9.19
C MET A 211 -4.73 -1.20 8.73
N PRO A 212 -3.55 -1.69 8.27
CA PRO A 212 -3.35 -3.10 7.94
C PRO A 212 -3.58 -4.04 9.13
N VAL A 213 -3.18 -3.66 10.34
CA VAL A 213 -3.38 -4.50 11.55
C VAL A 213 -4.87 -4.76 11.78
N LEU A 214 -5.71 -3.73 11.70
CA LEU A 214 -7.16 -3.88 11.84
C LEU A 214 -7.74 -4.85 10.80
N ARG A 215 -7.19 -4.90 9.58
CA ARG A 215 -7.64 -5.83 8.54
C ARG A 215 -7.29 -7.28 8.85
N VAL A 216 -6.13 -7.51 9.45
CA VAL A 216 -5.67 -8.86 9.83
C VAL A 216 -6.45 -9.37 11.04
N ILE A 217 -6.53 -8.59 12.12
CA ILE A 217 -7.18 -9.06 13.36
C ILE A 217 -8.69 -9.27 13.23
N THR A 218 -9.32 -8.64 12.23
CA THR A 218 -10.74 -8.84 11.91
C THR A 218 -10.98 -9.97 10.90
N GLY A 219 -9.93 -10.70 10.49
CA GLY A 219 -10.01 -11.79 9.51
C GLY A 219 -10.45 -11.33 8.12
N ALA A 220 -10.32 -10.04 7.83
CA ALA A 220 -10.69 -9.49 6.54
C ALA A 220 -9.59 -9.72 5.49
N HIS A 221 -8.34 -9.85 5.91
CA HIS A 221 -7.19 -10.07 5.05
C HIS A 221 -6.16 -10.97 5.73
N TYR A 222 -5.42 -11.76 4.94
CA TYR A 222 -4.23 -12.43 5.45
C TYR A 222 -3.10 -11.42 5.70
N LEU A 223 -2.08 -11.81 6.47
CA LEU A 223 -0.96 -10.93 6.79
C LEU A 223 -0.26 -10.45 5.51
N SER A 224 -0.02 -11.36 4.57
CA SER A 224 0.61 -11.04 3.29
C SER A 224 -0.17 -10.00 2.48
N ASP A 225 -1.51 -10.11 2.43
CA ASP A 225 -2.37 -9.13 1.73
C ASP A 225 -2.22 -7.73 2.33
N ALA A 226 -2.08 -7.66 3.66
CA ALA A 226 -1.93 -6.42 4.40
C ALA A 226 -0.53 -5.81 4.23
N VAL A 227 0.53 -6.61 4.40
CA VAL A 227 1.93 -6.17 4.26
C VAL A 227 2.23 -5.74 2.82
N LEU A 228 1.89 -6.58 1.84
CA LEU A 228 2.16 -6.29 0.42
C LEU A 228 1.29 -5.13 -0.07
N GLY A 229 0.05 -5.01 0.41
CA GLY A 229 -0.81 -3.87 0.12
C GLY A 229 -0.23 -2.56 0.66
N TRP A 230 0.20 -2.54 1.93
CA TRP A 230 0.82 -1.37 2.55
C TRP A 230 2.13 -0.96 1.85
N LEU A 231 3.00 -1.93 1.55
CA LEU A 231 4.27 -1.69 0.87
C LEU A 231 4.09 -1.22 -0.58
N MET A 232 3.04 -1.67 -1.28
CA MET A 232 2.77 -1.28 -2.67
C MET A 232 2.66 0.25 -2.82
N SER A 233 2.02 0.93 -1.88
CA SER A 233 1.90 2.40 -1.93
C SER A 233 3.26 3.10 -1.81
N LEU A 234 4.17 2.57 -0.99
CA LEU A 234 5.53 3.09 -0.86
C LEU A 234 6.32 2.88 -2.16
N VAL A 235 6.18 1.70 -2.79
CA VAL A 235 6.81 1.39 -4.08
C VAL A 235 6.36 2.37 -5.15
N VAL A 236 5.04 2.55 -5.32
CA VAL A 236 4.50 3.44 -6.35
C VAL A 236 4.83 4.91 -6.06
N PHE A 237 4.84 5.32 -4.80
CA PHE A 237 5.26 6.67 -4.42
C PHE A 237 6.73 6.94 -4.76
N ALA A 238 7.64 6.01 -4.41
CA ALA A 238 9.04 6.11 -4.76
C ALA A 238 9.27 6.11 -6.29
N ALA A 239 8.51 5.28 -7.03
CA ALA A 239 8.53 5.28 -8.50
C ALA A 239 8.10 6.64 -9.08
N ALA A 240 7.00 7.21 -8.57
CA ALA A 240 6.50 8.51 -9.01
C ALA A 240 7.52 9.62 -8.76
N LEU A 241 8.19 9.62 -7.60
CA LEU A 241 9.28 10.54 -7.30
C LEU A 241 10.47 10.35 -8.25
N ALA A 242 10.89 9.11 -8.49
CA ALA A 242 12.01 8.81 -9.39
C ALA A 242 11.74 9.31 -10.82
N VAL A 243 10.53 9.09 -11.34
CA VAL A 243 10.11 9.59 -12.65
C VAL A 243 10.15 11.12 -12.70
N ILE A 244 9.62 11.78 -11.66
CA ILE A 244 9.61 13.25 -11.60
C ILE A 244 11.03 13.82 -11.52
N ASP A 245 11.93 13.20 -10.76
CA ASP A 245 13.33 13.60 -10.67
C ASP A 245 14.02 13.51 -12.04
N VAL A 246 13.79 12.43 -12.79
CA VAL A 246 14.32 12.27 -14.16
C VAL A 246 13.77 13.34 -15.11
N LEU A 247 12.47 13.61 -15.06
CA LEU A 247 11.84 14.65 -15.89
C LEU A 247 12.36 16.05 -15.57
N ARG A 248 12.66 16.35 -14.30
CA ARG A 248 13.27 17.64 -13.91
C ARG A 248 14.69 17.77 -14.47
N LEU A 249 15.51 16.74 -14.31
CA LEU A 249 16.89 16.75 -14.84
C LEU A 249 16.91 16.95 -16.36
N ALA A 250 16.00 16.29 -17.08
CA ALA A 250 15.87 16.45 -18.53
C ALA A 250 15.51 17.89 -18.94
N ARG A 251 14.60 18.55 -18.21
CA ARG A 251 14.23 19.96 -18.47
C ARG A 251 15.38 20.93 -18.18
N SER A 252 16.11 20.71 -17.09
CA SER A 252 17.27 21.55 -16.74
C SER A 252 18.45 21.41 -17.69
N ALA A 253 18.54 20.31 -18.44
CA ALA A 253 19.55 20.13 -19.49
C ALA A 253 19.17 20.83 -20.82
N GLN A 254 17.91 21.23 -20.98
CA GLN A 254 17.37 21.88 -22.18
C GLN A 254 17.21 23.40 -22.04
N SER A 255 17.29 23.94 -20.81
CA SER A 255 17.24 25.37 -20.49
C SER A 255 18.63 25.98 -20.38
#